data_AF-A0A2A8GVA5-F1
#
_entry.id   AF-A0A2A8GVA5-F1
#
_cell.length_a   1.000
_cell.length_b   1.000
_cell.length_c   1.000
_cell.angle_alpha   90.00
_cell.angle_beta   90.00
_cell.angle_gamma   90.00
#
_symmetry.space_group_name_H-M   'P 1'
#
loop_
_entity.id
_entity.type
_entity.pdbx_description
1 polymer ?
#
loop_
_entity_poly.entity_id
_entity_poly.type
_entity_poly.pdbx_seq_one_letter_code
_entity_poly.pdbx_strand_id
1 'polypeptide(L)'
;MFDVYIGKQHKAPTRLIIYKLTGDEWEKWTKNRAEYDRKNNVSKAKKYKRRVSILMTNIPTDILQKEHLYSLYAVRWQIEILFKTWKSLCGIHLYKHVKLERFQCHLYGQLIAILLQSTLMFRMHKFLYVKRKQEVSEYKVT
;
A
#
# COMPACT_ATOMS: atom_id res chain seq x y z
N MET A 1 4.98 30.09 9.60
CA MET A 1 4.91 28.62 9.42
C MET A 1 4.73 28.04 10.80
N PHE A 2 3.70 27.23 11.05
CA PHE A 2 3.46 26.69 12.40
C PHE A 2 4.38 25.48 12.62
N ASP A 3 5.12 25.48 13.73
CA ASP A 3 5.94 24.34 14.14
C ASP A 3 5.03 23.26 14.73
N VAL A 4 4.94 22.12 14.04
CA VAL A 4 4.11 20.99 14.46
C VAL A 4 5.01 19.92 15.05
N TYR A 5 4.76 19.54 16.30
CA TYR A 5 5.50 18.49 16.98
C TYR A 5 4.62 17.29 17.28
N ILE A 6 5.18 16.08 17.15
CA ILE A 6 4.51 14.84 17.53
C ILE A 6 5.24 14.18 18.70
N GLY A 7 4.48 13.62 19.66
CA GLY A 7 5.01 12.89 20.81
C GLY A 7 4.86 13.64 22.15
N LYS A 8 4.62 12.88 23.23
CA LYS A 8 4.40 13.42 24.59
C LYS A 8 5.72 13.71 25.32
N GLN A 9 6.72 12.84 25.17
CA GLN A 9 8.03 12.96 25.82
C GLN A 9 9.11 13.46 24.84
N HIS A 10 9.22 12.84 23.67
CA HIS A 10 10.09 13.30 22.60
C HIS A 10 9.27 14.01 21.53
N LYS A 11 9.39 15.34 21.47
CA LYS A 11 8.71 16.19 20.48
C LYS A 11 9.48 16.17 19.16
N ALA A 12 9.12 15.26 18.27
CA ALA A 12 9.73 15.21 16.94
C ALA A 12 9.15 16.32 16.06
N PRO A 13 9.98 17.14 15.39
CA PRO A 13 9.52 18.15 14.45
C PRO A 13 8.87 17.47 13.23
N THR A 14 7.69 17.93 12.87
CA THR A 14 6.89 17.39 11.77
C THR A 14 6.23 18.50 10.99
N ARG A 15 5.80 18.14 9.78
CA ARG A 15 5.02 18.98 8.87
C ARG A 15 3.64 18.36 8.72
N LEU A 16 2.61 19.18 8.92
CA LEU A 16 1.22 18.83 8.69
C LEU A 16 0.80 19.28 7.29
N ILE A 17 0.31 18.35 6.49
CA ILE A 17 -0.14 18.60 5.12
C ILE A 17 -1.60 18.17 5.00
N ILE A 18 -2.45 19.13 4.68
CA ILE A 18 -3.87 18.89 4.43
C ILE A 18 -4.06 18.82 2.91
N TYR A 19 -4.39 17.65 2.43
CA TYR A 19 -4.64 17.39 1.02
C TYR A 19 -6.14 17.21 0.79
N LYS A 20 -6.72 18.03 -0.08
CA LYS A 20 -8.10 17.87 -0.53
C LYS A 20 -8.06 17.21 -1.90
N LEU A 21 -8.74 16.07 -2.02
CA LEU A 21 -8.90 15.36 -3.29
C LEU A 21 -9.59 16.28 -4.32
N THR A 22 -9.09 16.24 -5.56
CA THR A 22 -9.75 16.90 -6.68
C THR A 22 -11.07 16.19 -7.03
N GLY A 23 -11.93 16.86 -7.82
CA GLY A 23 -13.22 16.29 -8.22
C GLY A 23 -13.09 14.96 -8.95
N ASP A 24 -12.15 14.88 -9.89
CA ASP A 24 -11.92 13.71 -10.74
C ASP A 24 -11.34 12.52 -9.93
N GLU A 25 -10.37 12.79 -9.06
CA GLU A 25 -9.82 11.77 -8.16
C GLU A 25 -10.87 11.23 -7.20
N TRP A 26 -11.74 12.12 -6.69
CA TRP A 26 -12.85 11.75 -5.81
C TRP A 26 -13.86 10.85 -6.52
N GLU A 27 -14.20 11.13 -7.77
CA GLU A 27 -15.12 10.31 -8.56
C GLU A 27 -14.54 8.91 -8.78
N LYS A 28 -13.28 8.83 -9.22
CA LYS A 28 -12.57 7.55 -9.41
C LYS A 28 -12.52 6.74 -8.11
N TRP A 29 -12.20 7.39 -6.99
CA TRP A 29 -12.20 6.76 -5.66
C TRP A 29 -13.58 6.25 -5.24
N THR A 30 -14.62 7.04 -5.49
CA THR A 30 -16.00 6.69 -5.15
C THR A 30 -16.47 5.47 -5.95
N LYS A 31 -16.12 5.41 -7.25
CA LYS A 31 -16.42 4.25 -8.11
C LYS A 31 -15.74 2.98 -7.57
N ASN A 32 -14.44 3.03 -7.29
CA ASN A 32 -13.68 1.87 -6.79
C ASN A 32 -14.16 1.36 -5.42
N ARG A 33 -14.77 2.22 -4.59
CA ARG A 33 -15.30 1.83 -3.26
C ARG A 33 -16.81 1.68 -3.20
N ALA A 34 -17.53 1.86 -4.30
CA ALA A 34 -18.99 1.81 -4.31
C ALA A 34 -19.52 0.49 -3.73
N GLU A 35 -18.91 -0.63 -4.13
CA GLU A 35 -19.30 -1.96 -3.67
C GLU A 35 -19.04 -2.16 -2.16
N TYR A 36 -17.87 -1.74 -1.68
CA TYR A 36 -17.54 -1.80 -0.25
C TYR A 36 -18.48 -0.92 0.57
N ASP A 37 -18.74 0.31 0.13
CA ASP A 37 -19.60 1.25 0.83
C ASP A 37 -21.06 0.78 0.86
N ARG A 38 -21.53 0.10 -0.19
CA ARG A 38 -22.83 -0.57 -0.26
C ARG A 38 -22.90 -1.72 0.75
N LYS A 39 -21.88 -2.59 0.77
CA LYS A 39 -21.82 -3.75 1.68
C LYS A 39 -21.75 -3.35 3.16
N ASN A 40 -21.12 -2.21 3.47
CA ASN A 40 -20.88 -1.75 4.85
C ASN A 40 -21.78 -0.58 5.28
N ASN A 41 -22.84 -0.25 4.53
CA ASN A 41 -23.80 0.82 4.86
C ASN A 41 -23.16 2.16 5.30
N VAL A 42 -22.15 2.61 4.55
CA VAL A 42 -21.37 3.79 4.95
C VAL A 42 -22.20 5.08 4.80
N SER A 43 -22.38 5.82 5.90
CA SER A 43 -23.11 7.09 5.93
C SER A 43 -22.51 8.19 5.03
N LYS A 44 -23.37 9.09 4.53
CA LYS A 44 -22.97 10.23 3.66
C LYS A 44 -21.93 11.15 4.31
N ALA A 45 -22.07 11.44 5.61
CA ALA A 45 -21.11 12.27 6.34
C ALA A 45 -19.70 11.66 6.37
N LYS A 46 -19.59 10.33 6.44
CA LYS A 46 -18.32 9.61 6.48
C LYS A 46 -17.67 9.60 5.10
N LYS A 47 -18.48 9.53 4.03
CA LYS A 47 -18.00 9.72 2.65
C LYS A 47 -17.44 11.13 2.47
N TYR A 48 -18.14 12.17 2.93
CA TYR A 48 -17.66 13.56 2.80
C TYR A 48 -16.31 13.79 3.49
N LYS A 49 -16.11 13.25 4.70
CA LYS A 49 -14.84 13.36 5.44
C LYS A 49 -13.64 12.78 4.67
N ARG A 50 -13.85 11.79 3.80
CA ARG A 50 -12.78 11.15 3.00
C ARG A 50 -12.21 12.06 1.91
N ARG A 51 -12.87 13.18 1.58
CA ARG A 51 -12.37 14.16 0.60
C ARG A 51 -11.14 14.90 1.09
N VAL A 52 -10.87 14.87 2.40
CA VAL A 52 -9.73 15.52 3.01
C VAL A 52 -8.84 14.46 3.63
N SER A 53 -7.61 14.38 3.17
CA SER A 53 -6.55 13.58 3.76
C SER A 53 -5.62 14.48 4.55
N ILE A 54 -5.36 14.11 5.79
CA ILE A 54 -4.40 14.80 6.65
C ILE A 54 -3.17 13.90 6.75
N LEU A 55 -2.03 14.42 6.31
CA LEU A 55 -0.75 13.73 6.29
C LEU A 55 0.21 14.43 7.24
N MET A 56 0.95 13.65 8.02
CA MET A 56 2.01 14.14 8.88
C MET A 56 3.33 13.50 8.43
N THR A 57 4.37 14.32 8.28
CA THR A 57 5.67 13.84 7.82
C THR A 57 6.80 14.58 8.52
N ASN A 58 7.88 13.88 8.85
CA ASN A 58 9.14 14.47 9.28
C ASN A 58 10.08 14.78 8.11
N ILE A 59 9.66 14.49 6.87
CA ILE A 59 10.48 14.74 5.68
C ILE A 59 10.51 16.25 5.44
N PRO A 60 11.71 16.86 5.39
CA PRO A 60 11.84 18.30 5.20
C PRO A 60 11.50 18.69 3.75
N THR A 61 11.21 19.98 3.55
CA THR A 61 10.64 20.50 2.28
C THR A 61 11.64 20.54 1.13
N ASP A 62 12.93 20.64 1.46
CA ASP A 62 14.07 20.53 0.55
C ASP A 62 14.18 19.15 -0.10
N ILE A 63 13.87 18.07 0.64
CA ILE A 63 13.91 16.70 0.12
C ILE A 63 12.61 16.36 -0.62
N LEU A 64 11.45 16.71 -0.06
CA LEU A 64 10.16 16.34 -0.63
C LEU A 64 9.16 17.48 -0.57
N GLN A 65 8.79 17.94 -1.77
CA GLN A 65 7.74 18.93 -1.97
C GLN A 65 6.35 18.32 -1.68
N LYS A 66 5.40 19.18 -1.30
CA LYS A 66 4.06 18.78 -0.85
C LYS A 66 3.26 18.06 -1.94
N GLU A 67 3.53 18.38 -3.20
CA GLU A 67 2.88 17.85 -4.40
C GLU A 67 3.15 16.35 -4.56
N HIS A 68 4.37 15.90 -4.24
CA HIS A 68 4.78 14.50 -4.38
C HIS A 68 4.50 13.65 -3.15
N LEU A 69 4.19 14.28 -2.01
CA LEU A 69 3.92 13.57 -0.76
C LEU A 69 2.73 12.62 -0.87
N TYR A 70 1.67 13.05 -1.56
CA TYR A 70 0.47 12.21 -1.73
C TYR A 70 0.78 10.99 -2.59
N SER A 71 1.53 11.17 -3.69
CA SER A 71 1.98 10.06 -4.54
C SER A 71 2.85 9.06 -3.78
N LEU A 72 3.75 9.55 -2.92
CA LEU A 72 4.55 8.69 -2.04
C LEU A 72 3.67 7.92 -1.05
N TYR A 73 2.72 8.60 -0.41
CA TYR A 73 1.80 7.96 0.53
C TYR A 73 0.90 6.92 -0.15
N ALA A 74 0.58 7.09 -1.43
CA ALA A 74 -0.19 6.12 -2.21
C ALA A 74 0.50 4.75 -2.32
N VAL A 75 1.84 4.71 -2.27
CA VAL A 75 2.64 3.46 -2.28
C VAL A 75 2.30 2.56 -1.09
N ARG A 76 1.87 3.13 0.05
CA ARG A 76 1.44 2.34 1.22
C ARG A 76 0.38 1.30 0.87
N TRP A 77 -0.53 1.62 -0.05
CA TRP A 77 -1.56 0.67 -0.48
C TRP A 77 -1.00 -0.45 -1.38
N GLN A 78 0.02 -0.15 -2.20
CA GLN A 78 0.72 -1.18 -2.98
C GLN A 78 1.41 -2.20 -2.06
N ILE A 79 2.03 -1.74 -0.97
CA ILE A 79 2.62 -2.61 0.05
C ILE A 79 1.55 -3.50 0.69
N GLU A 80 0.37 -2.95 0.99
CA GLU A 80 -0.76 -3.73 1.54
C GLU A 80 -1.25 -4.83 0.57
N ILE A 81 -1.36 -4.51 -0.71
CA ILE A 81 -1.69 -5.50 -1.75
C ILE A 81 -0.62 -6.57 -1.82
N LEU A 82 0.67 -6.19 -1.83
CA LEU A 82 1.77 -7.13 -1.88
C LEU A 82 1.69 -8.14 -0.72
N PHE A 83 1.45 -7.66 0.51
CA PHE A 83 1.25 -8.55 1.65
C PHE A 83 0.00 -9.41 1.54
N LYS A 84 -1.10 -8.90 0.98
CA LYS A 84 -2.31 -9.70 0.71
C LYS A 84 -2.02 -10.82 -0.28
N THR A 85 -1.27 -10.52 -1.34
CA THR A 85 -0.83 -11.51 -2.34
C THR A 85 0.06 -12.57 -1.69
N TRP A 86 1.06 -12.18 -0.90
CA TRP A 86 1.94 -13.15 -0.22
C TRP A 86 1.18 -14.04 0.77
N LYS A 87 0.15 -13.51 1.44
CA LYS A 87 -0.71 -14.32 2.29
C LYS A 87 -1.54 -15.30 1.47
N SER A 88 -2.18 -14.84 0.39
CA SER A 88 -3.09 -15.65 -0.41
C SER A 88 -2.38 -16.72 -1.26
N LEU A 89 -1.30 -16.35 -1.95
CA LEU A 89 -0.62 -17.21 -2.92
C LEU A 89 0.54 -17.99 -2.28
N CYS A 90 1.26 -17.37 -1.34
CA CYS A 90 2.48 -17.96 -0.77
C CYS A 90 2.27 -18.47 0.66
N GLY A 91 1.10 -18.27 1.26
CA GLY A 91 0.75 -18.83 2.57
C GLY A 91 1.64 -18.35 3.71
N ILE A 92 2.29 -17.17 3.63
CA ILE A 92 3.27 -16.70 4.64
C ILE A 92 2.70 -16.56 6.07
N HIS A 93 1.37 -16.47 6.19
CA HIS A 93 0.67 -16.40 7.47
C HIS A 93 0.43 -17.77 8.12
N LEU A 94 0.64 -18.85 7.36
CA LEU A 94 0.49 -20.21 7.84
C LEU A 94 1.82 -20.65 8.44
N TYR A 95 1.85 -20.81 9.75
CA TYR A 95 2.99 -21.36 10.46
C TYR A 95 2.55 -22.40 11.48
N LYS A 96 3.45 -23.34 11.76
CA LYS A 96 3.27 -24.32 12.83
C LYS A 96 3.93 -23.80 14.10
N HIS A 97 3.36 -24.12 15.25
CA HIS A 97 3.98 -23.78 16.53
C HIS A 97 5.25 -24.62 16.71
N VAL A 98 6.41 -24.00 16.50
CA VAL A 98 7.75 -24.62 16.58
C VAL A 98 8.69 -23.71 17.36
N LYS A 99 9.87 -24.21 17.72
CA LYS A 99 10.93 -23.40 18.33
C LYS A 99 11.27 -22.17 17.46
N LEU A 100 11.65 -21.07 18.10
CA LEU A 100 11.86 -19.78 17.43
C LEU A 100 12.87 -19.87 16.29
N GLU A 101 13.95 -20.62 16.47
CA GLU A 101 15.02 -20.78 15.49
C GLU A 101 14.50 -21.49 14.23
N ARG A 102 13.67 -22.53 14.41
CA ARG A 102 13.04 -23.25 13.31
C ARG A 102 12.01 -22.38 12.59
N PHE A 103 11.26 -21.58 13.34
CA PHE A 103 10.32 -20.61 12.77
C PHE A 103 11.06 -19.56 11.93
N GLN A 104 12.13 -18.96 12.45
CA GLN A 104 12.94 -17.98 11.73
C GLN A 104 13.53 -18.57 10.45
N CYS A 105 14.13 -19.76 10.52
CA CYS A 105 14.66 -20.45 9.34
C CYS A 105 13.57 -20.68 8.28
N HIS A 106 12.37 -21.11 8.70
CA HIS A 106 11.25 -21.32 7.77
C HIS A 106 10.78 -20.01 7.14
N LEU A 107 10.64 -18.95 7.95
CA LEU A 107 10.24 -17.63 7.49
C LEU A 107 11.23 -17.06 6.47
N TYR A 108 12.53 -17.13 6.75
CA TYR A 108 13.55 -16.69 5.79
C TYR A 108 13.50 -17.49 4.49
N GLY A 109 13.33 -18.82 4.57
CA GLY A 109 13.17 -19.66 3.39
C GLY A 109 11.95 -19.27 2.55
N GLN A 110 10.81 -19.00 3.19
CA GLN A 110 9.60 -18.52 2.51
C GLN A 110 9.81 -17.14 1.86
N LEU A 111 10.47 -16.20 2.55
CA LEU A 111 10.77 -14.87 1.99
C LEU A 111 11.69 -14.97 0.77
N ILE A 112 12.72 -15.82 0.81
CA ILE A 112 13.60 -16.05 -0.33
C ILE A 112 12.82 -16.67 -1.50
N ALA A 113 11.96 -17.65 -1.24
CA ALA A 113 11.11 -18.25 -2.27
C ALA A 113 10.17 -17.23 -2.93
N ILE A 114 9.54 -16.36 -2.13
CA ILE A 114 8.70 -15.25 -2.62
C ILE A 114 9.49 -14.28 -3.51
N LEU A 115 10.72 -13.95 -3.12
CA LEU A 115 11.60 -13.07 -3.92
C LEU A 115 11.97 -13.72 -5.26
N LEU A 116 12.28 -15.02 -5.27
CA LEU A 116 12.58 -15.76 -6.50
C LEU A 116 11.34 -15.84 -7.41
N GLN A 117 10.18 -16.18 -6.85
CA GLN A 117 8.92 -16.26 -7.59
C GLN A 117 8.52 -14.90 -8.18
N SER A 118 8.59 -13.83 -7.40
CA SER A 118 8.26 -12.48 -7.88
C SER A 118 9.23 -11.99 -8.96
N THR A 119 10.52 -12.30 -8.84
CA THR A 119 11.53 -11.99 -9.88
C THR A 119 11.26 -12.74 -11.18
N LEU A 120 10.96 -14.05 -11.09
CA LEU A 120 10.62 -14.87 -12.26
C LEU A 120 9.36 -14.35 -12.94
N MET A 121 8.32 -14.05 -12.16
CA MET A 121 7.05 -13.52 -12.64
C MET A 121 7.23 -12.18 -13.34
N PHE A 122 8.00 -11.26 -12.77
CA PHE A 122 8.31 -9.98 -13.39
C PHE A 122 9.02 -10.16 -14.75
N ARG A 123 9.99 -11.09 -14.83
CA ARG A 123 10.67 -11.41 -16.10
C ARG A 123 9.70 -12.00 -17.12
N MET A 124 8.81 -12.89 -16.71
CA MET A 124 7.79 -13.47 -17.58
C MET A 124 6.81 -12.42 -18.10
N HIS A 125 6.31 -11.53 -17.24
CA HIS A 125 5.44 -10.43 -17.65
C HIS A 125 6.13 -9.52 -18.65
N LYS A 126 7.39 -9.14 -18.39
CA LYS A 126 8.18 -8.34 -19.34
C LYS A 126 8.33 -9.04 -20.69
N PHE A 127 8.62 -10.34 -20.69
CA PHE A 127 8.74 -11.14 -21.91
C PHE A 127 7.42 -11.21 -22.70
N LEU A 128 6.30 -11.50 -22.01
CA LEU A 128 4.97 -11.55 -22.62
C LEU A 128 4.53 -10.20 -23.18
N TYR A 129 4.80 -9.12 -22.46
CA TYR A 129 4.52 -7.77 -22.93
C TYR A 129 5.27 -7.44 -24.22
N VAL A 130 6.58 -7.75 -24.28
CA VAL A 130 7.39 -7.51 -25.48
C VAL A 130 6.92 -8.36 -26.68
N LYS A 131 6.56 -9.62 -26.45
CA LYS A 131 6.19 -10.56 -27.52
C LYS A 131 4.74 -10.41 -27.99
N ARG A 132 3.80 -10.11 -27.09
CA ARG A 132 2.35 -10.17 -27.35
C ARG A 132 1.59 -8.89 -27.00
N LYS A 133 2.24 -7.87 -26.44
CA LYS A 133 1.60 -6.64 -25.91
C LYS A 133 0.45 -6.92 -24.94
N GLN A 134 0.50 -8.07 -24.25
CA GLN A 134 -0.51 -8.47 -23.27
C GLN A 134 0.05 -8.28 -21.86
N GLU A 135 -0.72 -7.61 -21.01
CA GLU A 135 -0.51 -7.60 -19.56
C GLU A 135 -1.41 -8.66 -18.93
N VAL A 136 -0.80 -9.58 -18.19
CA VAL A 136 -1.51 -10.69 -17.56
C VAL A 136 -1.48 -10.48 -16.05
N SER A 137 -2.65 -10.56 -15.39
CA SER A 137 -2.77 -10.39 -13.94
C SER A 137 -2.51 -11.71 -13.23
N GLU A 138 -1.76 -11.68 -12.12
CA GLU A 138 -1.44 -12.83 -11.26
C GLU A 138 -2.69 -13.59 -10.80
N TYR A 139 -3.83 -12.89 -10.70
CA TYR A 139 -5.10 -13.43 -10.20
C TYR A 139 -5.97 -14.10 -11.28
N LYS A 140 -5.69 -13.89 -12.56
CA LYS A 140 -6.55 -14.36 -13.68
C LYS A 140 -5.97 -15.55 -14.45
N VAL A 141 -4.79 -16.04 -14.06
CA VAL A 141 -4.09 -17.14 -14.75
C VAL A 141 -4.28 -18.49 -14.03
N THR A 142 -4.77 -18.46 -12.80
CA THR A 142 -5.23 -19.66 -12.08
C THR A 142 -6.71 -19.86 -12.35
#